data_AF-A0A504YDX6-F1
#
_entry.id   AF-A0A504YDX6-F1
#
_cell.length_a   1.000
_cell.length_b   1.000
_cell.length_c   1.000
_cell.angle_alpha   90.00
_cell.angle_beta   90.00
_cell.angle_gamma   90.00
#
_symmetry.space_group_name_H-M   'P 1'
#
loop_
_entity.id
_entity.type
_entity.pdbx_description
1 polymer ?
#
loop_
_entity_poly.entity_id
_entity_poly.type
_entity_poly.pdbx_seq_one_letter_code
_entity_poly.pdbx_strand_id
1 'polypeptide(L)'
;QINYLFYLISTTTPQQWEDFSRYNWQRAQAEIGSGQRLREAIFFTLSQVANDLEAQAQATELALRRRKHELEQALDELMWQKKQTEDEIAELENDLYKLELAIQSMIPAEKLAQTRLERRTYRPGVELCRDAPQYGLTDEVLQTKVSKEALLEKQRQCRHSLDALHKQLNRINDDIAVKQNSLQLENQCIELRHQRMDRAQPEADPDPVKGQSHETESLTTVIQAPTAIGPELAGKLLA
;
A
#
# COMPACT_ATOMS: atom_id res chain seq x y z
N GLN A 1 -77.23 54.23 -6.54
CA GLN A 1 -77.44 53.17 -5.52
C GLN A 1 -76.49 51.98 -5.64
N ILE A 2 -75.75 51.78 -6.76
CA ILE A 2 -74.84 50.63 -6.93
C ILE A 2 -73.51 50.79 -6.15
N ASN A 3 -73.03 52.02 -5.91
CA ASN A 3 -71.75 52.26 -5.21
C ASN A 3 -71.73 51.96 -3.70
N TYR A 4 -72.87 52.00 -3.00
CA TYR A 4 -72.90 51.74 -1.54
C TYR A 4 -72.94 50.26 -1.19
N LEU A 5 -73.49 49.42 -2.07
CA LEU A 5 -73.50 47.96 -1.89
C LEU A 5 -72.14 47.32 -2.16
N PHE A 6 -71.34 47.92 -3.05
CA PHE A 6 -69.95 47.50 -3.27
C PHE A 6 -69.04 47.83 -2.06
N TYR A 7 -69.29 48.97 -1.40
CA TYR A 7 -68.57 49.36 -0.19
C TYR A 7 -68.88 48.39 0.96
N LEU A 8 -70.15 47.98 1.14
CA LEU A 8 -70.57 47.11 2.25
C LEU A 8 -70.04 45.67 2.17
N ILE A 9 -69.80 45.15 0.98
CA ILE A 9 -69.15 43.82 0.77
C ILE A 9 -67.65 43.88 1.06
N SER A 10 -67.09 45.09 1.14
CA SER A 10 -65.65 45.36 1.37
C SER A 10 -65.35 45.86 2.79
N THR A 11 -66.33 45.94 3.69
CA THR A 11 -66.12 46.34 5.10
C THR A 11 -66.23 45.15 6.04
N THR A 12 -65.13 44.90 6.74
CA THR A 12 -65.01 43.85 7.75
C THR A 12 -65.61 44.34 9.06
N THR A 13 -66.43 43.51 9.71
CA THR A 13 -66.92 43.84 11.06
C THR A 13 -65.78 43.77 12.09
N PRO A 14 -65.82 44.54 13.20
CA PRO A 14 -64.75 44.52 14.21
C PRO A 14 -64.45 43.12 14.76
N GLN A 15 -65.48 42.28 14.89
CA GLN A 15 -65.35 40.90 15.36
C GLN A 15 -64.66 40.00 14.33
N GLN A 16 -65.03 40.11 13.04
CA GLN A 16 -64.31 39.40 11.98
C GLN A 16 -62.85 39.86 11.88
N TRP A 17 -62.58 41.16 12.05
CA TRP A 17 -61.20 41.68 12.09
C TRP A 17 -60.41 41.12 13.28
N GLU A 18 -61.03 41.01 14.46
CA GLU A 18 -60.40 40.41 15.65
C GLU A 18 -60.08 38.93 15.42
N ASP A 19 -61.01 38.16 14.86
CA ASP A 19 -60.82 36.74 14.55
C ASP A 19 -59.71 36.53 13.49
N PHE A 20 -59.70 37.33 12.42
CA PHE A 20 -58.62 37.31 11.41
C PHE A 20 -57.27 37.70 12.02
N SER A 21 -57.24 38.70 12.91
CA SER A 21 -56.01 39.13 13.59
C SER A 21 -55.49 38.07 14.55
N ARG A 22 -56.37 37.42 15.31
CA ARG A 22 -56.02 36.31 16.20
C ARG A 22 -55.53 35.09 15.42
N TYR A 23 -56.19 34.75 14.31
CA TYR A 23 -55.75 33.69 13.40
C TYR A 23 -54.37 33.99 12.81
N ASN A 24 -54.14 35.21 12.32
CA ASN A 24 -52.85 35.63 11.79
C ASN A 24 -51.75 35.57 12.85
N TRP A 25 -52.03 35.98 14.09
CA TRP A 25 -51.09 35.88 15.19
C TRP A 25 -50.76 34.42 15.53
N GLN A 26 -51.76 33.54 15.64
CA GLN A 26 -51.55 32.12 15.88
C GLN A 26 -50.74 31.46 14.76
N ARG A 27 -51.03 31.80 13.51
CA ARG A 27 -50.28 31.34 12.34
C ARG A 27 -48.83 31.83 12.39
N ALA A 28 -48.60 33.12 12.66
CA ALA A 28 -47.25 33.66 12.80
C ALA A 28 -46.47 32.99 13.94
N GLN A 29 -47.12 32.72 15.07
CA GLN A 29 -46.50 32.00 16.20
C GLN A 29 -46.16 30.54 15.84
N ALA A 30 -47.04 29.86 15.09
CA ALA A 30 -46.79 28.51 14.59
C ALA A 30 -45.62 28.48 13.61
N GLU A 31 -45.52 29.45 12.70
CA GLU A 31 -44.40 29.58 11.76
C GLU A 31 -43.09 29.89 12.49
N ILE A 32 -43.09 30.78 13.50
CA ILE A 32 -41.91 31.04 14.34
C ILE A 32 -41.45 29.77 15.05
N GLY A 33 -42.38 29.01 15.66
CA GLY A 33 -42.06 27.74 16.30
C GLY A 33 -41.54 26.69 15.32
N SER A 34 -42.06 26.67 14.09
CA SER A 34 -41.55 25.82 13.01
C SER A 34 -40.13 26.20 12.60
N GLY A 35 -39.86 27.50 12.42
CA GLY A 35 -38.54 28.03 12.09
C GLY A 35 -37.50 27.76 13.18
N GLN A 36 -37.89 27.86 14.46
CA GLN A 36 -37.01 27.52 15.59
C GLN A 36 -36.60 26.04 15.55
N ARG A 37 -37.58 25.12 15.40
CA ARG A 37 -37.29 23.68 15.28
C ARG A 37 -36.39 23.36 14.09
N LEU A 38 -36.63 24.01 12.94
CA LEU A 38 -35.77 23.82 11.77
C LEU A 38 -34.33 24.27 12.05
N ARG A 39 -34.17 25.42 12.71
CA ARG A 39 -32.85 25.95 13.07
C ARG A 39 -32.12 25.04 14.05
N GLU A 40 -32.81 24.54 15.07
CA GLU A 40 -32.27 23.57 16.03
C GLU A 40 -31.83 22.28 15.33
N ALA A 41 -32.66 21.75 14.42
CA ALA A 41 -32.31 20.59 13.62
C ALA A 41 -31.07 20.84 12.75
N ILE A 42 -30.97 22.01 12.10
CA ILE A 42 -29.79 22.38 11.31
C ILE A 42 -28.54 22.41 12.18
N PHE A 43 -28.56 23.10 13.32
CA PHE A 43 -27.41 23.17 14.22
C PHE A 43 -27.01 21.80 14.78
N PHE A 44 -27.98 20.95 15.10
CA PHE A 44 -27.73 19.58 15.52
C PHE A 44 -27.06 18.76 14.40
N THR A 45 -27.56 18.85 13.17
CA THR A 45 -26.94 18.13 12.04
C THR A 45 -25.53 18.66 11.74
N LEU A 46 -25.30 19.96 11.88
CA LEU A 46 -23.98 20.56 11.67
C LEU A 46 -22.97 20.08 12.71
N SER A 47 -23.36 20.04 13.99
CA SER A 47 -22.47 19.55 15.05
C SER A 47 -22.22 18.05 14.92
N GLN A 48 -23.22 17.27 14.53
CA GLN A 48 -23.06 15.85 14.24
C GLN A 48 -22.06 15.63 13.08
N VAL A 49 -22.24 16.32 11.96
CA VAL A 49 -21.34 16.20 10.80
C VAL A 49 -19.92 16.65 11.15
N ALA A 50 -19.75 17.71 11.94
CA ALA A 50 -18.44 18.15 12.41
C ALA A 50 -17.73 17.07 13.23
N ASN A 51 -18.44 16.45 14.19
CA ASN A 51 -17.90 15.35 14.98
C ASN A 51 -17.56 14.12 14.12
N ASP A 52 -18.42 13.76 13.18
CA ASP A 52 -18.20 12.62 12.27
C ASP A 52 -16.97 12.86 11.37
N LEU A 53 -16.79 14.08 10.86
CA LEU A 53 -15.63 14.46 10.06
C LEU A 53 -14.33 14.41 10.88
N GLU A 54 -14.34 14.90 12.11
CA GLU A 54 -13.18 14.82 13.01
C GLU A 54 -12.85 13.35 13.33
N ALA A 55 -13.84 12.53 13.67
CA ALA A 55 -13.65 11.12 13.93
C ALA A 55 -13.08 10.39 12.70
N GLN A 56 -13.58 10.67 11.50
CA GLN A 56 -13.05 10.10 10.27
C GLN A 56 -11.62 10.59 9.99
N ALA A 57 -11.30 11.85 10.29
CA ALA A 57 -9.96 12.40 10.14
C ALA A 57 -8.95 11.69 11.06
N GLN A 58 -9.32 11.46 12.32
CA GLN A 58 -8.50 10.74 13.29
C GLN A 58 -8.36 9.25 12.91
N ALA A 59 -9.44 8.60 12.49
CA ALA A 59 -9.42 7.18 12.09
C ALA A 59 -8.48 6.95 10.89
N THR A 60 -8.51 7.84 9.90
CA THR A 60 -7.65 7.76 8.72
C THR A 60 -6.18 8.07 9.05
N GLU A 61 -5.91 8.99 9.97
CA GLU A 61 -4.56 9.26 10.48
C GLU A 61 -3.97 8.03 11.19
N LEU A 62 -4.75 7.39 12.07
CA LEU A 62 -4.33 6.16 12.75
C LEU A 62 -4.07 5.02 11.76
N ALA A 63 -4.92 4.87 10.73
CA ALA A 63 -4.73 3.86 9.70
C ALA A 63 -3.44 4.06 8.90
N LEU A 64 -3.11 5.31 8.51
CA LEU A 64 -1.87 5.64 7.81
C LEU A 64 -0.63 5.36 8.67
N ARG A 65 -0.64 5.80 9.94
CA ARG A 65 0.46 5.54 10.88
C ARG A 65 0.68 4.05 11.08
N ARG A 66 -0.40 3.29 11.25
CA ARG A 66 -0.33 1.83 11.38
C ARG A 66 0.28 1.19 10.15
N ARG A 67 -0.19 1.55 8.95
CA ARG A 67 0.33 1.00 7.70
C ARG A 67 1.81 1.34 7.49
N LYS A 68 2.22 2.56 7.80
CA LYS A 68 3.63 2.97 7.79
C LYS A 68 4.47 2.09 8.72
N HIS A 69 4.02 1.90 9.96
CA HIS A 69 4.71 1.07 10.93
C HIS A 69 4.82 -0.40 10.48
N GLU A 70 3.74 -0.97 9.93
CA GLU A 70 3.74 -2.33 9.37
C GLU A 70 4.71 -2.46 8.19
N LEU A 71 4.84 -1.44 7.34
CA LEU A 71 5.83 -1.42 6.24
C LEU A 71 7.26 -1.33 6.75
N GLU A 72 7.53 -0.50 7.77
CA GLU A 72 8.84 -0.38 8.41
C GLU A 72 9.26 -1.72 9.03
N GLN A 73 8.39 -2.36 9.80
CA GLN A 73 8.64 -3.69 10.37
C GLN A 73 8.92 -4.74 9.29
N ALA A 74 8.14 -4.75 8.20
CA ALA A 74 8.37 -5.67 7.10
C ALA A 74 9.70 -5.42 6.39
N LEU A 75 10.13 -4.16 6.28
CA LEU A 75 11.42 -3.79 5.70
C LEU A 75 12.57 -4.27 6.59
N ASP A 76 12.49 -4.02 7.89
CA ASP A 76 13.50 -4.46 8.87
C ASP A 76 13.67 -5.98 8.85
N GLU A 77 12.56 -6.73 8.81
CA GLU A 77 12.57 -8.19 8.68
C GLU A 77 13.23 -8.64 7.36
N LEU A 78 12.89 -8.02 6.23
CA LEU A 78 13.51 -8.34 4.95
C LEU A 78 15.01 -8.02 4.93
N MET A 79 15.44 -6.92 5.56
CA MET A 79 16.86 -6.58 5.70
C MET A 79 17.60 -7.59 6.58
N TRP A 80 16.96 -8.07 7.64
CA TRP A 80 17.51 -9.14 8.46
C TRP A 80 17.66 -10.44 7.65
N GLN A 81 16.61 -10.87 6.93
CA GLN A 81 16.65 -12.05 6.07
C GLN A 81 17.70 -11.95 4.96
N LYS A 82 17.85 -10.77 4.36
CA LYS A 82 18.91 -10.48 3.38
C LYS A 82 20.28 -10.77 3.97
N LYS A 83 20.56 -10.20 5.14
CA LYS A 83 21.85 -10.38 5.82
C LYS A 83 22.11 -11.85 6.15
N GLN A 84 21.11 -12.57 6.68
CA GLN A 84 21.24 -14.01 6.94
C GLN A 84 21.53 -14.79 5.68
N THR A 85 20.85 -14.49 4.57
CA THR A 85 21.09 -15.15 3.28
C THR A 85 22.51 -14.85 2.75
N GLU A 86 23.01 -13.62 2.92
CA GLU A 86 24.39 -13.24 2.56
C GLU A 86 25.43 -13.97 3.42
N ASP A 87 25.19 -14.10 4.73
CA ASP A 87 26.05 -14.85 5.64
C ASP A 87 26.08 -16.35 5.25
N GLU A 88 24.93 -16.96 4.97
CA GLU A 88 24.81 -18.35 4.49
C GLU A 88 25.53 -18.58 3.16
N ILE A 89 25.46 -17.63 2.23
CA ILE A 89 26.20 -17.68 0.96
C ILE A 89 27.71 -17.70 1.24
N ALA A 90 28.20 -16.80 2.09
CA ALA A 90 29.62 -16.73 2.43
C ALA A 90 30.12 -18.03 3.10
N GLU A 91 29.30 -18.65 3.97
CA GLU A 91 29.62 -19.95 4.56
C GLU A 91 29.73 -21.06 3.50
N LEU A 92 28.76 -21.13 2.57
CA LEU A 92 28.78 -22.13 1.50
C LEU A 92 29.90 -21.92 0.49
N GLU A 93 30.29 -20.68 0.20
CA GLU A 93 31.46 -20.37 -0.63
C GLU A 93 32.75 -20.86 0.04
N ASN A 94 32.88 -20.67 1.36
CA ASN A 94 34.00 -21.19 2.12
C ASN A 94 34.04 -22.73 2.11
N ASP A 95 32.89 -23.38 2.22
CA ASP A 95 32.80 -24.84 2.15
C ASP A 95 33.10 -25.38 0.75
N LEU A 96 32.67 -24.68 -0.29
CA LEU A 96 33.04 -24.99 -1.68
C LEU A 96 34.55 -24.93 -1.87
N TYR A 97 35.21 -23.90 -1.33
CA TYR A 97 36.66 -23.76 -1.37
C TYR A 97 37.38 -24.91 -0.63
N LYS A 98 36.89 -25.30 0.56
CA LYS A 98 37.43 -26.46 1.30
C LYS A 98 37.27 -27.76 0.51
N LEU A 99 36.13 -27.97 -0.15
CA LEU A 99 35.89 -29.14 -1.00
C LEU A 99 36.86 -29.16 -2.20
N GLU A 100 37.11 -28.01 -2.82
CA GLU A 100 38.07 -27.89 -3.92
C GLU A 100 39.50 -28.23 -3.47
N LEU A 101 39.93 -27.73 -2.32
CA LEU A 101 41.22 -28.10 -1.74
C LEU A 101 41.31 -29.59 -1.40
N ALA A 102 40.26 -30.18 -0.82
CA ALA A 102 40.20 -31.60 -0.51
C ALA A 102 40.36 -32.45 -1.78
N ILE A 103 39.63 -32.11 -2.85
CA ILE A 103 39.75 -32.79 -4.15
C ILE A 103 41.17 -32.64 -4.70
N GLN A 104 41.76 -31.44 -4.67
CA GLN A 104 43.12 -31.21 -5.15
C GLN A 104 44.17 -32.02 -4.38
N SER A 105 44.04 -32.12 -3.05
CA SER A 105 44.96 -32.88 -2.20
C SER A 105 44.92 -34.39 -2.45
N MET A 106 43.80 -34.93 -2.94
CA MET A 106 43.67 -36.36 -3.27
C MET A 106 44.34 -36.73 -4.61
N ILE A 107 44.46 -35.80 -5.56
CA ILE A 107 45.05 -36.03 -6.88
C ILE A 107 46.46 -36.65 -6.82
N PRO A 108 47.43 -36.16 -6.02
CA PRO A 108 48.76 -36.74 -5.97
C PRO A 108 48.77 -38.18 -5.41
N ALA A 109 47.96 -38.46 -4.37
CA ALA A 109 47.84 -39.80 -3.81
C ALA A 109 47.23 -40.77 -4.83
N GLU A 110 46.17 -40.34 -5.53
CA GLU A 110 45.54 -41.11 -6.61
C GLU A 110 46.54 -41.44 -7.74
N LYS A 111 47.30 -40.44 -8.21
CA LYS A 111 48.31 -40.62 -9.25
C LYS A 111 49.42 -41.58 -8.83
N LEU A 112 49.85 -41.51 -7.57
CA LEU A 112 50.88 -42.39 -7.04
C LEU A 112 50.41 -43.85 -7.00
N ALA A 113 49.19 -44.10 -6.50
CA ALA A 113 48.59 -45.43 -6.47
C ALA A 113 48.40 -46.00 -7.88
N GLN A 114 47.89 -45.19 -8.82
CA GLN A 114 47.71 -45.58 -10.23
C GLN A 114 49.05 -45.91 -10.90
N THR A 115 50.06 -45.06 -10.75
CA THR A 115 51.39 -45.29 -11.33
C THR A 115 52.04 -46.54 -10.74
N ARG A 116 51.88 -46.78 -9.43
CA ARG A 116 52.37 -48.00 -8.77
C ARG A 116 51.70 -49.23 -9.35
N LEU A 117 50.38 -49.21 -9.49
CA LEU A 117 49.59 -50.31 -10.05
C LEU A 117 49.97 -50.60 -11.50
N GLU A 118 50.12 -49.56 -12.32
CA GLU A 118 50.54 -49.66 -13.73
C GLU A 118 51.94 -50.28 -13.86
N ARG A 119 52.91 -49.88 -13.02
CA ARG A 119 54.23 -50.51 -13.00
C ARG A 119 54.17 -52.01 -12.72
N ARG A 120 53.18 -52.48 -11.94
CA ARG A 120 53.01 -53.92 -11.68
C ARG A 120 52.47 -54.68 -12.89
N THR A 121 51.74 -54.02 -13.79
CA THR A 121 51.19 -54.66 -15.00
C THR A 121 52.24 -54.97 -16.07
N TYR A 122 53.43 -54.35 -15.98
CA TYR A 122 54.53 -54.57 -16.93
C TYR A 122 55.53 -55.67 -16.50
N ARG A 123 55.27 -56.44 -15.43
CA ARG A 123 56.19 -57.52 -15.00
C ARG A 123 56.19 -58.68 -16.00
N PRO A 124 57.36 -59.20 -16.41
CA PRO A 124 57.43 -60.29 -17.38
C PRO A 124 57.20 -61.67 -16.75
N GLY A 125 56.48 -62.54 -17.47
CA GLY A 125 56.40 -63.98 -17.18
C GLY A 125 55.80 -64.31 -15.81
N VAL A 126 56.53 -65.11 -15.03
CA VAL A 126 56.09 -65.63 -13.72
C VAL A 126 56.01 -64.53 -12.66
N GLU A 127 56.70 -63.40 -12.85
CA GLU A 127 56.64 -62.25 -11.93
C GLU A 127 55.30 -61.50 -11.99
N LEU A 128 54.45 -61.77 -12.98
CA LEU A 128 53.09 -61.24 -13.07
C LEU A 128 52.14 -62.02 -12.13
N CYS A 129 52.44 -61.95 -10.83
CA CYS A 129 51.65 -62.58 -9.79
C CYS A 129 50.58 -61.63 -9.23
N ARG A 130 49.38 -62.17 -8.93
CA ARG A 130 48.34 -61.50 -8.14
C ARG A 130 48.59 -61.71 -6.65
N ASP A 131 49.58 -61.02 -6.14
CA ASP A 131 50.00 -61.05 -4.74
C ASP A 131 49.22 -60.04 -3.88
N ALA A 132 49.42 -60.08 -2.56
CA ALA A 132 48.74 -59.18 -1.63
C ALA A 132 48.93 -57.67 -1.96
N PRO A 133 50.12 -57.19 -2.36
CA PRO A 133 50.29 -55.82 -2.84
C PRO A 133 49.47 -55.46 -4.09
N GLN A 134 49.24 -56.40 -5.02
CA GLN A 134 48.39 -56.15 -6.18
C GLN A 134 46.94 -55.87 -5.74
N TYR A 135 46.39 -56.70 -4.86
CA TYR A 135 45.03 -56.51 -4.32
C TYR A 135 44.90 -55.23 -3.51
N GLY A 136 45.87 -54.93 -2.64
CA GLY A 136 45.88 -53.72 -1.84
C GLY A 136 45.88 -52.44 -2.70
N LEU A 137 46.68 -52.39 -3.76
CA LEU A 137 46.71 -51.25 -4.68
C LEU A 137 45.42 -51.11 -5.50
N THR A 138 44.81 -52.22 -5.94
CA THR A 138 43.50 -52.15 -6.62
C THR A 138 42.41 -51.62 -5.71
N ASP A 139 42.39 -52.03 -4.44
CA ASP A 139 41.42 -51.55 -3.46
C ASP A 139 41.65 -50.07 -3.12
N GLU A 140 42.91 -49.65 -2.94
CA GLU A 140 43.28 -48.25 -2.69
C GLU A 140 42.84 -47.32 -3.84
N VAL A 141 43.09 -47.73 -5.09
CA VAL A 141 42.66 -46.98 -6.28
C VAL A 141 41.13 -46.90 -6.34
N LEU A 142 40.43 -47.98 -6.04
CA LEU A 142 38.96 -48.00 -6.02
C LEU A 142 38.41 -47.07 -4.93
N GLN A 143 38.91 -47.17 -3.70
CA GLN A 143 38.48 -46.33 -2.58
C GLN A 143 38.74 -44.85 -2.84
N THR A 144 39.91 -44.50 -3.39
CA THR A 144 40.26 -43.12 -3.74
C THR A 144 39.31 -42.56 -4.80
N LYS A 145 38.94 -43.36 -5.81
CA LYS A 145 37.96 -42.97 -6.84
C LYS A 145 36.57 -42.73 -6.25
N VAL A 146 36.07 -43.67 -5.44
CA VAL A 146 34.75 -43.54 -4.79
C VAL A 146 34.71 -42.30 -3.89
N SER A 147 35.75 -42.08 -3.09
CA SER A 147 35.84 -40.89 -2.22
C SER A 147 35.88 -39.60 -3.04
N LYS A 148 36.59 -39.57 -4.17
CA LYS A 148 36.64 -38.41 -5.07
C LYS A 148 35.28 -38.14 -5.73
N GLU A 149 34.59 -39.18 -6.20
CA GLU A 149 33.24 -39.06 -6.76
C GLU A 149 32.24 -38.52 -5.73
N ALA A 150 32.33 -38.98 -4.48
CA ALA A 150 31.52 -38.47 -3.38
C ALA A 150 31.79 -36.97 -3.11
N LEU A 151 33.05 -36.54 -3.12
CA LEU A 151 33.41 -35.12 -2.96
C LEU A 151 32.91 -34.26 -4.13
N LEU A 152 33.02 -34.76 -5.37
CA LEU A 152 32.51 -34.06 -6.55
C LEU A 152 30.98 -33.93 -6.52
N GLU A 153 30.29 -34.96 -6.04
CA GLU A 153 28.84 -34.90 -5.84
C GLU A 153 28.47 -33.87 -4.77
N LYS A 154 29.19 -33.83 -3.65
CA LYS A 154 29.02 -32.77 -2.63
C LYS A 154 29.28 -31.38 -3.19
N GLN A 155 30.31 -31.21 -4.02
CA GLN A 155 30.59 -29.96 -4.69
C GLN A 155 29.43 -29.52 -5.61
N ARG A 156 28.83 -30.45 -6.36
CA ARG A 156 27.64 -30.17 -7.19
C ARG A 156 26.45 -29.74 -6.33
N GLN A 157 26.22 -30.42 -5.21
CA GLN A 157 25.15 -30.07 -4.26
C GLN A 157 25.34 -28.66 -3.69
N CYS A 158 26.56 -28.32 -3.24
CA CYS A 158 26.89 -26.98 -2.73
C CYS A 158 26.71 -25.89 -3.80
N ARG A 159 27.11 -26.14 -5.06
CA ARG A 159 26.89 -25.18 -6.16
C ARG A 159 25.40 -24.98 -6.45
N HIS A 160 24.63 -26.06 -6.44
CA HIS A 160 23.19 -25.99 -6.63
C HIS A 160 22.50 -25.20 -5.51
N SER A 161 22.91 -25.39 -4.24
CA SER A 161 22.38 -24.62 -3.12
C SER A 161 22.78 -23.15 -3.19
N LEU A 162 24.03 -22.84 -3.59
CA LEU A 162 24.48 -21.46 -3.81
C LEU A 162 23.64 -20.75 -4.88
N ASP A 163 23.40 -21.41 -6.02
CA ASP A 163 22.55 -20.86 -7.07
C ASP A 163 21.11 -20.59 -6.58
N ALA A 164 20.58 -21.46 -5.71
CA ALA A 164 19.27 -21.27 -5.11
C ALA A 164 19.25 -20.07 -4.14
N LEU A 165 20.27 -19.94 -3.28
CA LEU A 165 20.38 -18.81 -2.36
C LEU A 165 20.57 -17.48 -3.09
N HIS A 166 21.37 -17.42 -4.15
CA HIS A 166 21.49 -16.21 -4.97
C HIS A 166 20.15 -15.79 -5.59
N LYS A 167 19.33 -16.74 -6.06
CA LYS A 167 17.97 -16.43 -6.54
C LYS A 167 17.07 -15.92 -5.44
N GLN A 168 17.15 -16.51 -4.24
CA GLN A 168 16.42 -16.04 -3.07
C GLN A 168 16.85 -14.63 -2.66
N LEU A 169 18.15 -14.35 -2.64
CA LEU A 169 18.71 -13.03 -2.33
C LEU A 169 18.21 -11.97 -3.31
N ASN A 170 18.19 -12.28 -4.61
CA ASN A 170 17.64 -11.38 -5.63
C ASN A 170 16.16 -11.08 -5.38
N ARG A 171 15.36 -12.10 -5.08
CA ARG A 171 13.95 -11.93 -4.74
C ARG A 171 13.77 -11.04 -3.50
N ILE A 172 14.57 -11.25 -2.45
CA ILE A 172 14.52 -10.42 -1.24
C ILE A 172 14.88 -8.96 -1.58
N ASN A 173 15.89 -8.73 -2.42
CA ASN A 173 16.26 -7.39 -2.85
C ASN A 173 15.14 -6.69 -3.65
N ASP A 174 14.47 -7.43 -4.55
CA ASP A 174 13.31 -6.92 -5.29
C ASP A 174 12.17 -6.55 -4.33
N ASP A 175 11.87 -7.42 -3.37
CA ASP A 175 10.84 -7.19 -2.35
C ASP A 175 11.19 -5.95 -1.49
N ILE A 176 12.45 -5.79 -1.08
CA ILE A 176 12.93 -4.60 -0.36
C ILE A 176 12.69 -3.34 -1.19
N ALA A 177 13.04 -3.34 -2.48
CA ALA A 177 12.86 -2.17 -3.35
C ALA A 177 11.37 -1.79 -3.46
N VAL A 178 10.47 -2.77 -3.61
CA VAL A 178 9.02 -2.53 -3.65
C VAL A 178 8.51 -1.97 -2.32
N LYS A 179 8.98 -2.51 -1.19
CA LYS A 179 8.58 -2.03 0.15
C LYS A 179 9.11 -0.62 0.44
N GLN A 180 10.33 -0.31 0.02
CA GLN A 180 10.89 1.04 0.11
C GLN A 180 10.08 2.06 -0.69
N ASN A 181 9.72 1.73 -1.94
CA ASN A 181 8.85 2.57 -2.75
C ASN A 181 7.47 2.77 -2.11
N SER A 182 6.91 1.69 -1.56
CA SER A 182 5.62 1.76 -0.85
C SER A 182 5.69 2.66 0.38
N LEU A 183 6.77 2.57 1.17
CA LEU A 183 6.99 3.41 2.35
C LEU A 183 7.16 4.89 1.97
N GLN A 184 7.86 5.17 0.87
CA GLN A 184 7.97 6.53 0.34
C GLN A 184 6.60 7.11 -0.04
N LEU A 185 5.74 6.31 -0.70
CA LEU A 185 4.38 6.73 -1.02
C LEU A 185 3.55 7.00 0.24
N GLU A 186 3.65 6.17 1.27
CA GLU A 186 2.96 6.43 2.54
C GLU A 186 3.44 7.72 3.20
N ASN A 187 4.75 7.98 3.21
CA ASN A 187 5.30 9.24 3.73
C ASN A 187 4.78 10.46 2.96
N GLN A 188 4.74 10.39 1.63
CA GLN A 188 4.16 11.44 0.79
C GLN A 188 2.67 11.65 1.10
N CYS A 189 1.90 10.57 1.31
CA CYS A 189 0.49 10.68 1.66
C CYS A 189 0.29 11.38 3.01
N ILE A 190 1.11 11.06 4.01
CA ILE A 190 1.11 11.70 5.32
C ILE A 190 1.47 13.18 5.19
N GLU A 191 2.54 13.52 4.46
CA GLU A 191 2.96 14.91 4.20
C GLU A 191 1.88 15.73 3.50
N LEU A 192 1.31 15.20 2.40
CA LEU A 192 0.23 15.87 1.67
C LEU A 192 -1.00 16.11 2.54
N ARG A 193 -1.30 15.17 3.45
CA ARG A 193 -2.40 15.32 4.40
C ARG A 193 -2.12 16.41 5.42
N HIS A 194 -0.93 16.42 6.03
CA HIS A 194 -0.53 17.50 6.94
C HIS A 194 -0.63 18.87 6.28
N GLN A 195 -0.09 19.02 5.06
CA GLN A 195 -0.18 20.26 4.29
C GLN A 195 -1.62 20.71 4.02
N ARG A 196 -2.56 19.77 3.83
CA ARG A 196 -3.98 20.09 3.58
C ARG A 196 -4.76 20.40 4.84
N MET A 197 -4.40 19.79 5.98
CA MET A 197 -5.04 20.07 7.27
C MET A 197 -4.52 21.37 7.90
N ASP A 198 -3.25 21.73 7.67
CA ASP A 198 -2.65 22.98 8.16
C ASP A 198 -3.11 24.22 7.37
N ARG A 199 -3.72 24.04 6.20
CA ARG A 199 -4.45 25.10 5.51
C ARG A 199 -5.71 25.43 6.31
N ALA A 200 -5.57 26.33 7.27
CA ALA A 200 -6.70 26.95 7.96
C ALA A 200 -7.74 27.40 6.90
N GLN A 201 -8.98 26.93 7.04
CA GLN A 201 -10.10 27.59 6.38
C GLN A 201 -10.10 29.06 6.85
N PRO A 202 -10.41 30.04 5.99
CA PRO A 202 -10.60 31.41 6.45
C PRO A 202 -11.63 31.38 7.58
N GLU A 203 -11.23 31.70 8.81
CA GLU A 203 -12.09 31.63 10.01
C GLU A 203 -13.25 32.65 10.00
N ALA A 204 -13.53 33.28 8.87
CA ALA A 204 -14.60 34.25 8.74
C ALA A 204 -15.79 33.59 8.03
N ASP A 205 -16.80 33.20 8.81
CA ASP A 205 -18.18 33.29 8.32
C ASP A 205 -18.39 34.73 7.80
N PRO A 206 -18.99 34.93 6.60
CA PRO A 206 -19.36 36.27 6.18
C PRO A 206 -20.33 36.85 7.20
N ASP A 207 -19.88 37.88 7.94
CA ASP A 207 -20.69 38.65 8.88
C ASP A 207 -22.07 38.97 8.25
N PRO A 208 -23.21 38.50 8.79
CA PRO A 208 -24.53 38.82 8.22
C PRO A 208 -24.89 40.31 8.32
N VAL A 209 -24.08 41.10 9.05
CA VAL A 209 -24.24 42.55 9.23
C VAL A 209 -23.50 43.34 8.14
N LYS A 210 -22.55 42.73 7.42
CA LYS A 210 -21.91 43.34 6.24
C LYS A 210 -22.60 42.88 4.96
N GLY A 211 -23.91 43.11 4.90
CA GLY A 211 -24.55 43.32 3.61
C GLY A 211 -23.96 44.59 3.02
N GLN A 212 -22.90 44.48 2.22
CA GLN A 212 -22.61 45.53 1.25
C GLN A 212 -23.88 45.65 0.41
N SER A 213 -24.56 46.78 0.55
CA SER A 213 -25.51 47.25 -0.44
C SER A 213 -24.71 47.42 -1.74
N HIS A 214 -24.54 46.33 -2.48
CA HIS A 214 -24.20 46.43 -3.89
C HIS A 214 -25.35 47.20 -4.52
N GLU A 215 -25.02 48.40 -4.98
CA GLU A 215 -25.87 49.22 -5.82
C GLU A 215 -26.51 48.30 -6.86
N THR A 216 -27.83 48.42 -6.99
CA THR A 216 -28.62 47.77 -8.00
C THR A 216 -28.17 48.29 -9.36
N GLU A 217 -27.12 47.72 -9.93
CA GLU A 217 -26.93 47.70 -11.37
C GLU A 217 -28.05 46.82 -11.93
N SER A 218 -28.92 47.46 -12.67
CA SER A 218 -30.03 46.90 -13.41
C SER A 218 -29.57 45.74 -14.30
N LEU A 219 -29.65 44.51 -13.76
CA LEU A 219 -29.54 43.28 -14.52
C LEU A 219 -30.96 42.80 -14.84
N THR A 220 -31.31 42.97 -16.11
CA THR A 220 -32.47 42.40 -16.78
C THR A 220 -32.70 40.96 -16.33
N THR A 221 -33.91 40.70 -15.84
CA THR A 221 -34.37 39.43 -15.29
C THR A 221 -34.27 38.33 -16.35
N VAL A 222 -33.26 37.46 -16.25
CA VAL A 222 -33.26 36.18 -16.98
C VAL A 222 -34.20 35.25 -16.23
N ILE A 223 -35.45 35.24 -16.67
CA ILE A 223 -36.44 34.22 -16.30
C ILE A 223 -36.07 32.96 -17.11
N GLN A 224 -35.21 32.10 -16.57
CA GLN A 224 -35.18 30.70 -17.01
C GLN A 224 -34.66 29.79 -15.89
N ALA A 225 -35.43 28.75 -15.59
CA ALA A 225 -35.12 27.76 -14.57
C ALA A 225 -33.84 26.98 -14.93
N PRO A 226 -33.05 26.52 -13.94
CA PRO A 226 -31.78 25.82 -14.15
C PRO A 226 -32.03 24.37 -14.57
N THR A 227 -32.62 24.16 -15.75
CA THR A 227 -32.70 22.85 -16.42
C THR A 227 -32.93 23.01 -17.93
N ALA A 228 -32.14 23.85 -18.59
CA ALA A 228 -32.10 23.88 -20.06
C ALA A 228 -30.75 23.32 -20.53
N ILE A 229 -30.75 22.06 -20.95
CA ILE A 229 -29.65 21.49 -21.73
C ILE A 229 -29.64 22.22 -23.08
N GLY A 230 -28.53 22.89 -23.41
CA GLY A 230 -28.40 23.64 -24.65
C GLY A 230 -28.57 22.74 -25.89
N PRO A 231 -29.16 23.25 -26.99
CA PRO A 231 -29.50 22.46 -28.18
C PRO A 231 -28.28 21.80 -28.86
N GLU A 232 -27.08 22.28 -28.57
CA GLU A 232 -25.80 21.75 -29.06
C GLU A 232 -25.39 20.41 -28.43
N LEU A 233 -25.86 20.09 -27.21
CA LEU A 233 -25.44 18.88 -26.49
C LEU A 233 -26.31 17.65 -26.84
N ALA A 234 -27.57 17.88 -27.24
CA ALA A 234 -28.49 16.81 -27.64
C ALA A 234 -28.04 16.07 -28.91
N GLY A 235 -27.35 16.77 -29.83
CA GLY A 235 -26.81 16.16 -31.05
C GLY A 235 -25.58 15.28 -30.83
N LYS A 236 -24.82 15.50 -29.75
CA LYS A 236 -23.59 14.73 -29.45
C LYS A 236 -23.83 13.46 -28.64
N LEU A 237 -25.02 13.27 -28.08
CA LEU A 237 -25.39 12.08 -27.31
C LEU A 237 -26.18 11.03 -28.12
N LEU A 238 -26.44 11.32 -29.40
CA LEU A 238 -27.20 10.45 -30.31
C LEU A 238 -26.42 10.05 -31.58
N ALA A 239 -25.10 10.24 -31.60
CA ALA A 239 -24.17 9.70 -32.60
C ALA A 239 -23.20 8.74 -31.90
#